data_AF-A0A9P5T0S6-F1
#
_entry.id   AF-A0A9P5T0S6-F1
#
_cell.length_a   1.000
_cell.length_b   1.000
_cell.length_c   1.000
_cell.angle_alpha   90.00
_cell.angle_beta   90.00
_cell.angle_gamma   90.00
#
_symmetry.space_group_name_H-M   'P 1'
#
loop_
_entity.id
_entity.type
_entity.pdbx_description
1 polymer ?
#
loop_
_entity_poly.entity_id
_entity_poly.type
_entity_poly.pdbx_seq_one_letter_code
_entity_poly.pdbx_strand_id
1 'polypeptide(L)'
;MSGATPSRSSTSSRHRPWHVLTLAGALSVVLIAATLGASPVHGFKDLQQEANYPGLANGGHSFASIRLPTEDTIVPRNVASEPTFSQDAASLELLAEHEEEQEEEQTLHKRGERASPSKSIGDLKWIRELLSTKSPYPHEDRPDKPLDDVPKGYELVQLQLLCRHGTRYPSASDSTSIKKLTDKLKNTTALGFEWIRNWSSDAWYPASRGNLLSSRGDADLYNIGRRFATRYKKFLDKYPYDANTYEFRSSHKSRCTQSAYSFSLGFLKGRMVSDQEQSRPGKGNDLKTPSAQSVHIFTVPEGQDHEIAVEDSCPTWLEEVDDQPGVTRQQELYEKTFVPALVQTLSARFGVELTAKDVSRIYQACGFEVSMYDDASTWCQMLIPPTDDDKDKKAKEENFVKFEISSDLEDFYGRGPGIPFNGQMGCKLGTSLVQTIDTALSKSSTGGGDGESLFRGHLKFGHSETLMFFTSFLASDKPIGLYNQTGIPLVAGMTEAQYANREFRGSRFSQFAANMAFEVYKPKSSGSSHQRRRLERRGGAGETAEPQGLVRLLVNEKPMALPGCGNNNGSLFCEWSKFRSYLLQRGAGCDFEACCGVSKPCSASKALTGGPVVFASNATCPSTSPIVG
;
A
#
# COMPACT_ATOMS: atom_id res chain seq x y z
N MET A 1 27.25 22.81 -69.47
CA MET A 1 26.54 23.75 -70.39
C MET A 1 25.05 23.56 -70.19
N SER A 2 24.23 24.63 -70.36
CA SER A 2 22.74 24.64 -70.49
C SER A 2 21.93 23.57 -69.72
N GLY A 3 21.05 23.90 -68.77
CA GLY A 3 20.10 25.03 -68.74
C GLY A 3 18.68 24.50 -69.09
N ALA A 4 17.58 24.99 -68.52
CA ALA A 4 17.39 26.24 -67.77
C ALA A 4 16.26 26.16 -66.71
N THR A 5 16.23 27.15 -65.82
CA THR A 5 15.03 27.54 -65.04
C THR A 5 14.18 28.53 -65.83
N PRO A 6 12.93 28.78 -65.40
CA PRO A 6 12.65 30.16 -64.97
C PRO A 6 11.86 30.26 -63.65
N SER A 7 11.88 31.45 -63.07
CA SER A 7 11.27 31.79 -61.77
C SER A 7 10.37 33.02 -61.87
N ARG A 8 9.28 33.09 -61.08
CA ARG A 8 8.65 34.31 -60.50
C ARG A 8 7.49 33.89 -59.57
N SER A 9 7.41 34.35 -58.31
CA SER A 9 6.79 35.60 -57.81
C SER A 9 5.27 35.70 -58.07
N SER A 10 4.39 36.09 -57.13
CA SER A 10 4.54 36.42 -55.71
C SER A 10 3.16 36.71 -55.06
N THR A 11 3.12 36.79 -53.72
CA THR A 11 2.15 37.55 -52.89
C THR A 11 0.65 37.19 -52.86
N SER A 12 0.05 37.51 -51.70
CA SER A 12 -1.37 37.78 -51.43
C SER A 12 -2.19 36.70 -50.69
N SER A 13 -2.71 37.13 -49.54
CA SER A 13 -3.69 36.45 -48.68
C SER A 13 -5.12 36.43 -49.25
N ARG A 14 -5.96 35.47 -48.82
CA ARG A 14 -7.15 35.75 -47.95
C ARG A 14 -7.88 34.49 -47.46
N HIS A 15 -8.65 34.68 -46.38
CA HIS A 15 -9.38 33.67 -45.59
C HIS A 15 -10.64 33.07 -46.24
N ARG A 16 -11.19 32.06 -45.52
CA ARG A 16 -12.60 31.58 -45.41
C ARG A 16 -13.03 30.49 -46.41
N PRO A 17 -14.09 29.70 -46.08
CA PRO A 17 -14.86 29.62 -44.82
C PRO A 17 -14.88 28.21 -44.18
N TRP A 18 -15.42 28.12 -42.96
CA TRP A 18 -16.00 26.88 -42.43
C TRP A 18 -17.37 26.63 -43.08
N HIS A 19 -17.78 25.37 -43.23
CA HIS A 19 -19.17 25.01 -43.53
C HIS A 19 -19.74 24.03 -42.50
N VAL A 20 -20.94 24.35 -42.02
CA VAL A 20 -21.78 23.51 -41.17
C VAL A 20 -22.55 22.52 -42.05
N LEU A 21 -22.73 21.29 -41.59
CA LEU A 21 -23.82 20.41 -42.04
C LEU A 21 -24.61 19.89 -40.83
N THR A 22 -25.94 19.89 -40.94
CA THR A 22 -26.89 19.51 -39.88
C THR A 22 -27.42 18.08 -40.02
N LEU A 23 -28.01 17.58 -38.95
CA LEU A 23 -28.52 16.20 -38.83
C LEU A 23 -29.63 15.87 -39.84
N ALA A 24 -29.69 14.59 -40.20
CA ALA A 24 -30.94 13.85 -40.34
C ALA A 24 -30.82 12.58 -39.47
N GLY A 25 -31.89 12.17 -38.78
CA GLY A 25 -31.89 11.04 -37.84
C GLY A 25 -32.93 9.99 -38.19
N ALA A 26 -32.76 8.79 -37.62
CA ALA A 26 -33.74 7.71 -37.68
C ALA A 26 -33.86 7.05 -36.30
N LEU A 27 -35.07 6.98 -35.75
CA LEU A 27 -35.36 6.17 -34.57
C LEU A 27 -35.45 4.70 -34.98
N SER A 28 -35.09 3.80 -34.07
CA SER A 28 -35.49 2.39 -34.12
C SER A 28 -36.11 2.02 -32.78
N VAL A 29 -37.38 1.61 -32.81
CA VAL A 29 -38.12 1.17 -31.63
C VAL A 29 -38.01 -0.34 -31.52
N VAL A 30 -37.57 -0.84 -30.37
CA VAL A 30 -37.53 -2.28 -30.07
C VAL A 30 -38.62 -2.59 -29.06
N LEU A 31 -39.61 -3.40 -29.48
CA LEU A 31 -40.53 -4.06 -28.55
C LEU A 31 -39.82 -5.25 -27.90
N ILE A 32 -39.96 -5.38 -26.58
CA ILE A 32 -39.75 -6.66 -25.87
C ILE A 32 -41.03 -6.94 -25.08
N ALA A 33 -41.62 -8.10 -25.33
CA ALA A 33 -42.81 -8.55 -24.62
C ALA A 33 -42.43 -9.22 -23.28
N ALA A 34 -43.19 -8.93 -22.23
CA ALA A 34 -43.02 -9.59 -20.94
C ALA A 34 -43.77 -10.93 -20.90
N THR A 35 -43.15 -11.96 -20.31
CA THR A 35 -43.84 -13.14 -19.79
C THR A 35 -43.39 -13.39 -18.35
N LEU A 36 -44.34 -13.77 -17.49
CA LEU A 36 -44.13 -13.90 -16.06
C LEU A 36 -43.81 -15.35 -15.68
N GLY A 37 -42.78 -15.55 -14.86
CA GLY A 37 -42.49 -16.78 -14.11
C GLY A 37 -42.06 -16.39 -12.70
N ALA A 38 -42.57 -17.06 -11.67
CA ALA A 38 -42.60 -16.51 -10.31
C ALA A 38 -41.96 -17.41 -9.25
N SER A 39 -41.50 -16.73 -8.17
CA SER A 39 -41.20 -17.25 -6.83
C SER A 39 -39.90 -18.05 -6.62
N PRO A 40 -39.32 -18.05 -5.38
CA PRO A 40 -39.53 -17.13 -4.25
C PRO A 40 -38.24 -16.47 -3.69
N VAL A 41 -38.43 -15.40 -2.91
CA VAL A 41 -37.38 -14.65 -2.19
C VAL A 41 -37.05 -15.30 -0.83
N HIS A 42 -35.77 -15.39 -0.48
CA HIS A 42 -35.19 -15.33 0.89
C HIS A 42 -33.72 -14.84 0.74
N GLY A 43 -33.20 -13.82 1.42
CA GLY A 43 -33.87 -12.81 2.25
C GLY A 43 -32.87 -11.87 2.92
N PHE A 44 -32.56 -10.71 2.32
CA PHE A 44 -31.75 -9.64 2.94
C PHE A 44 -32.66 -8.57 3.57
N LYS A 45 -32.36 -8.23 4.82
CA LYS A 45 -32.93 -7.16 5.66
C LYS A 45 -31.92 -6.86 6.78
N ASP A 46 -31.78 -5.66 7.32
CA ASP A 46 -32.23 -4.32 6.90
C ASP A 46 -31.41 -3.26 7.67
N LEU A 47 -31.70 -1.97 7.41
CA LEU A 47 -31.43 -0.77 8.24
C LEU A 47 -30.37 0.21 7.71
N GLN A 48 -30.70 0.86 6.59
CA GLN A 48 -30.74 2.32 6.61
C GLN A 48 -32.07 2.77 7.25
N GLN A 49 -32.05 3.75 8.14
CA GLN A 49 -33.25 4.53 8.49
C GLN A 49 -32.85 5.94 8.92
N GLU A 50 -33.51 6.95 8.33
CA GLU A 50 -33.24 8.37 8.59
C GLU A 50 -33.94 8.89 9.84
N ALA A 51 -33.47 10.02 10.37
CA ALA A 51 -34.18 10.84 11.34
C ALA A 51 -34.66 12.15 10.69
N ASN A 52 -35.96 12.42 10.76
CA ASN A 52 -36.59 13.59 10.14
C ASN A 52 -36.31 14.91 10.86
N TYR A 53 -36.27 16.01 10.10
CA TYR A 53 -36.59 17.36 10.57
C TYR A 53 -37.84 17.89 9.83
N PRO A 54 -38.89 18.37 10.52
CA PRO A 54 -40.15 18.73 9.88
C PRO A 54 -40.29 20.23 9.54
N GLY A 55 -40.66 20.51 8.29
CA GLY A 55 -41.73 21.48 7.98
C GLY A 55 -41.40 22.98 7.84
N LEU A 56 -41.51 23.47 6.60
CA LEU A 56 -42.37 24.61 6.23
C LEU A 56 -42.66 24.55 4.72
N ALA A 57 -43.71 25.22 4.24
CA ALA A 57 -44.37 24.84 2.97
C ALA A 57 -44.72 25.99 2.02
N ASN A 58 -44.92 25.61 0.74
CA ASN A 58 -45.57 26.33 -0.36
C ASN A 58 -44.90 27.59 -0.95
N GLY A 59 -44.83 27.62 -2.29
CA GLY A 59 -44.38 28.78 -3.08
C GLY A 59 -43.93 28.36 -4.48
N GLY A 60 -44.87 28.26 -5.44
CA GLY A 60 -44.57 27.81 -6.80
C GLY A 60 -44.51 28.92 -7.86
N HIS A 61 -44.28 28.49 -9.11
CA HIS A 61 -44.37 29.22 -10.40
C HIS A 61 -43.11 29.89 -10.99
N SER A 62 -42.56 29.18 -11.99
CA SER A 62 -42.27 29.65 -13.35
C SER A 62 -41.09 30.60 -13.64
N PHE A 63 -40.39 30.28 -14.72
CA PHE A 63 -39.34 31.07 -15.35
C PHE A 63 -39.84 32.43 -15.87
N ALA A 64 -38.96 33.44 -15.79
CA ALA A 64 -38.90 34.57 -16.72
C ALA A 64 -37.42 34.89 -17.01
N SER A 65 -37.09 35.15 -18.28
CA SER A 65 -35.73 35.53 -18.70
C SER A 65 -35.62 37.05 -18.86
N ILE A 66 -34.55 37.65 -18.35
CA ILE A 66 -34.30 39.11 -18.42
C ILE A 66 -32.93 39.37 -19.05
N ARG A 67 -32.87 40.39 -19.91
CA ARG A 67 -31.70 40.75 -20.73
C ARG A 67 -30.76 41.73 -20.02
N LEU A 68 -29.49 41.72 -20.42
CA LEU A 68 -28.52 42.76 -20.09
C LEU A 68 -28.83 44.08 -20.86
N PRO A 69 -28.66 45.26 -20.23
CA PRO A 69 -28.51 46.55 -20.91
C PRO A 69 -27.08 46.83 -21.39
N THR A 70 -26.89 47.91 -22.14
CA THR A 70 -25.64 48.31 -22.83
C THR A 70 -24.88 49.45 -22.15
N GLU A 71 -23.68 49.74 -22.66
CA GLU A 71 -22.76 50.81 -22.23
C GLU A 71 -23.32 52.23 -22.46
N ASP A 72 -22.85 53.20 -21.66
CA ASP A 72 -22.35 54.50 -22.16
C ASP A 72 -21.42 55.19 -21.13
N THR A 73 -20.65 56.21 -21.53
CA THR A 73 -19.48 56.74 -20.75
C THR A 73 -19.56 58.22 -20.30
N ILE A 74 -18.83 58.60 -19.22
CA ILE A 74 -18.01 59.83 -19.01
C ILE A 74 -17.65 60.08 -17.50
N VAL A 75 -16.52 60.76 -17.22
CA VAL A 75 -15.70 60.84 -15.96
C VAL A 75 -14.88 62.17 -15.98
N PRO A 76 -14.33 62.85 -14.90
CA PRO A 76 -14.03 62.47 -13.49
C PRO A 76 -14.41 63.54 -12.38
N ARG A 77 -13.78 63.42 -11.18
CA ARG A 77 -13.62 64.35 -10.00
C ARG A 77 -14.51 64.07 -8.76
N ASN A 78 -14.05 64.19 -7.50
CA ASN A 78 -12.69 64.47 -6.98
C ASN A 78 -12.45 63.90 -5.55
N VAL A 79 -11.18 63.59 -5.27
CA VAL A 79 -10.45 63.32 -4.01
C VAL A 79 -11.16 63.57 -2.65
N ALA A 80 -11.09 62.55 -1.78
CA ALA A 80 -10.88 62.67 -0.33
C ALA A 80 -9.87 61.57 0.11
N SER A 81 -9.23 61.70 1.28
CA SER A 81 -8.02 60.93 1.65
C SER A 81 -8.18 60.07 2.92
N GLU A 82 -7.68 58.84 2.89
CA GLU A 82 -7.51 57.96 4.06
C GLU A 82 -6.06 57.43 4.15
N PRO A 83 -5.60 56.98 5.34
CA PRO A 83 -4.17 56.84 5.63
C PRO A 83 -3.55 55.51 5.15
N THR A 84 -2.25 55.55 4.88
CA THR A 84 -1.42 54.37 4.60
C THR A 84 -1.17 53.53 5.85
N PHE A 85 -1.51 52.24 5.80
CA PHE A 85 -1.07 51.23 6.78
C PHE A 85 -0.04 50.30 6.12
N SER A 86 1.07 50.00 6.79
CA SER A 86 2.09 49.07 6.24
C SER A 86 1.61 47.63 6.35
N GLN A 87 1.80 46.83 5.31
CA GLN A 87 1.48 45.41 5.30
C GLN A 87 2.67 44.50 5.65
N ASP A 88 3.84 45.08 5.94
CA ASP A 88 5.10 44.33 6.12
C ASP A 88 5.23 43.67 7.51
N ALA A 89 4.29 43.93 8.44
CA ALA A 89 4.23 43.32 9.76
C ALA A 89 3.36 42.05 9.79
N ALA A 90 2.14 42.12 9.25
CA ALA A 90 1.12 41.06 9.37
C ALA A 90 1.49 39.72 8.71
N SER A 91 2.49 39.69 7.83
CA SER A 91 3.01 38.45 7.23
C SER A 91 4.11 37.75 8.06
N LEU A 92 4.57 38.37 9.15
CA LEU A 92 5.46 37.77 10.14
C LEU A 92 4.69 37.26 11.37
N GLU A 93 3.64 37.98 11.78
CA GLU A 93 2.71 37.51 12.83
C GLU A 93 2.09 36.16 12.43
N LEU A 94 1.53 36.02 11.23
CA LEU A 94 0.93 34.76 10.73
C LEU A 94 1.89 33.56 10.55
N LEU A 95 3.18 33.72 10.83
CA LEU A 95 4.14 32.61 10.93
C LEU A 95 4.63 32.39 12.37
N ALA A 96 4.75 33.47 13.16
CA ALA A 96 4.99 33.37 14.60
C ALA A 96 3.80 32.74 15.33
N GLU A 97 2.56 33.14 15.01
CA GLU A 97 1.32 32.58 15.53
C GLU A 97 1.24 31.06 15.31
N HIS A 98 1.78 30.55 14.20
CA HIS A 98 1.74 29.11 13.89
C HIS A 98 2.91 28.31 14.52
N GLU A 99 3.95 28.99 15.01
CA GLU A 99 4.96 28.39 15.91
C GLU A 99 4.50 28.49 17.38
N GLU A 100 3.87 29.59 17.81
CA GLU A 100 3.24 29.74 19.13
C GLU A 100 2.03 28.82 19.31
N GLU A 101 1.15 28.61 18.31
CA GLU A 101 0.08 27.60 18.36
C GLU A 101 0.63 26.18 18.58
N GLN A 102 1.82 25.86 18.05
CA GLN A 102 2.45 24.56 18.30
C GLN A 102 3.18 24.49 19.64
N GLU A 103 3.64 25.60 20.22
CA GLU A 103 4.02 25.62 21.64
C GLU A 103 2.79 25.59 22.57
N GLU A 104 1.63 26.15 22.17
CA GLU A 104 0.41 26.11 22.96
C GLU A 104 -0.28 24.73 22.90
N GLU A 105 -0.35 24.04 21.75
CA GLU A 105 -0.77 22.62 21.71
C GLU A 105 0.20 21.72 22.52
N GLN A 106 1.51 21.97 22.47
CA GLN A 106 2.50 21.22 23.25
C GLN A 106 2.40 21.52 24.76
N THR A 107 2.05 22.74 25.17
CA THR A 107 1.86 23.07 26.59
C THR A 107 0.47 22.69 27.10
N LEU A 108 -0.54 22.60 26.23
CA LEU A 108 -1.84 22.02 26.55
C LEU A 108 -1.72 20.50 26.76
N HIS A 109 -0.91 19.79 25.94
CA HIS A 109 -0.52 18.41 26.20
C HIS A 109 0.18 18.25 27.56
N LYS A 110 1.19 19.08 27.87
CA LYS A 110 1.89 19.09 29.18
C LYS A 110 0.96 19.40 30.36
N ARG A 111 -0.15 20.14 30.15
CA ARG A 111 -1.16 20.38 31.20
C ARG A 111 -2.08 19.18 31.48
N GLY A 112 -2.06 18.14 30.65
CA GLY A 112 -2.67 16.84 30.93
C GLY A 112 -1.82 15.90 31.78
N GLU A 113 -0.52 16.20 31.99
CA GLU A 113 0.43 15.27 32.59
C GLU A 113 0.30 15.15 34.13
N ARG A 114 -0.65 14.32 34.56
CA ARG A 114 -0.49 13.51 35.78
C ARG A 114 -0.77 12.03 35.47
N ALA A 115 -0.06 11.52 34.48
CA ALA A 115 0.03 10.10 34.13
C ALA A 115 1.43 9.56 34.46
N SER A 116 1.59 8.24 34.42
CA SER A 116 2.85 7.52 34.74
C SER A 116 4.01 7.92 33.81
N PRO A 117 5.28 7.78 34.26
CA PRO A 117 6.44 8.08 33.42
C PRO A 117 6.40 7.29 32.11
N SER A 118 6.62 7.98 30.99
CA SER A 118 6.66 7.36 29.67
C SER A 118 7.80 6.33 29.60
N LYS A 119 7.43 5.08 29.30
CA LYS A 119 8.39 3.99 29.11
C LYS A 119 9.17 4.25 27.82
N SER A 120 10.47 3.95 27.82
CA SER A 120 11.33 4.21 26.67
C SER A 120 10.99 3.26 25.51
N ILE A 121 11.39 3.62 24.29
CA ILE A 121 11.26 2.73 23.12
C ILE A 121 11.94 1.36 23.37
N GLY A 122 12.99 1.32 24.22
CA GLY A 122 13.63 0.07 24.63
C GLY A 122 12.74 -0.84 25.48
N ASP A 123 11.96 -0.26 26.39
CA ASP A 123 10.99 -0.99 27.24
C ASP A 123 9.80 -1.54 26.44
N LEU A 124 9.49 -0.89 25.31
CA LEU A 124 8.38 -1.24 24.43
C LEU A 124 8.77 -2.13 23.24
N LYS A 125 10.07 -2.29 22.94
CA LYS A 125 10.55 -2.97 21.71
C LYS A 125 9.97 -4.36 21.51
N TRP A 126 9.83 -5.15 22.58
CA TRP A 126 9.27 -6.50 22.50
C TRP A 126 7.77 -6.51 22.13
N ILE A 127 6.99 -5.52 22.59
CA ILE A 127 5.58 -5.37 22.20
C ILE A 127 5.50 -5.01 20.72
N ARG A 128 6.35 -4.08 20.25
CA ARG A 128 6.44 -3.66 18.84
C ARG A 128 6.72 -4.81 17.88
N GLU A 129 7.33 -5.89 18.34
CA GLU A 129 7.67 -7.07 17.54
C GLU A 129 6.58 -8.18 17.60
N LEU A 130 5.55 -8.05 18.45
CA LEU A 130 4.53 -9.09 18.72
C LEU A 130 3.08 -8.61 18.51
N LEU A 131 2.85 -7.74 17.52
CA LEU A 131 1.51 -7.21 17.17
C LEU A 131 1.03 -7.67 15.77
N SER A 132 1.69 -8.69 15.20
CA SER A 132 1.50 -9.19 13.82
C SER A 132 1.35 -8.05 12.79
N THR A 133 0.36 -8.06 11.91
CA THR A 133 0.10 -7.02 10.88
C THR A 133 -0.24 -5.62 11.42
N LYS A 134 -0.41 -5.46 12.74
CA LYS A 134 -0.64 -4.16 13.42
C LYS A 134 0.62 -3.62 14.08
N SER A 135 1.75 -4.31 13.96
CA SER A 135 3.06 -3.83 14.42
C SER A 135 3.47 -2.53 13.70
N PRO A 136 4.21 -1.62 14.36
CA PRO A 136 4.74 -0.42 13.73
C PRO A 136 5.87 -0.77 12.75
N TYR A 137 6.23 0.15 11.85
CA TYR A 137 7.47 0.00 11.11
C TYR A 137 8.66 0.26 12.04
N PRO A 138 9.59 -0.69 12.26
CA PRO A 138 10.73 -0.45 13.12
C PRO A 138 11.78 0.30 12.29
N HIS A 139 11.70 1.63 12.35
CA HIS A 139 12.55 2.60 11.67
C HIS A 139 14.00 2.61 12.20
N GLU A 140 14.14 2.28 13.48
CA GLU A 140 15.35 2.43 14.28
C GLU A 140 16.43 1.45 13.81
N ASP A 141 16.02 0.28 13.32
CA ASP A 141 16.92 -0.78 12.82
C ASP A 141 17.14 -0.72 11.28
N ARG A 142 16.96 0.43 10.61
CA ARG A 142 16.99 0.56 9.13
C ARG A 142 18.15 1.43 8.63
N PRO A 143 18.78 1.10 7.48
CA PRO A 143 20.00 1.76 7.03
C PRO A 143 19.75 3.11 6.32
N ASP A 144 19.99 4.24 7.00
CA ASP A 144 20.07 5.56 6.36
C ASP A 144 21.51 5.81 5.85
N LYS A 145 21.91 5.10 4.78
CA LYS A 145 23.22 5.27 4.12
C LYS A 145 23.16 5.15 2.59
N PRO A 146 24.11 5.76 1.83
CA PRO A 146 24.19 5.61 0.39
C PRO A 146 24.40 4.17 -0.09
N LEU A 147 23.96 3.88 -1.32
CA LEU A 147 24.25 2.63 -2.02
C LEU A 147 25.75 2.57 -2.38
N ASP A 148 26.47 1.69 -1.68
CA ASP A 148 27.93 1.51 -1.72
C ASP A 148 28.36 0.09 -2.15
N ASP A 149 27.43 -0.86 -2.21
CA ASP A 149 27.66 -2.30 -2.40
C ASP A 149 27.30 -2.82 -3.82
N VAL A 150 27.30 -1.93 -4.82
CA VAL A 150 27.00 -2.27 -6.23
C VAL A 150 28.06 -3.23 -6.81
N PRO A 151 27.67 -4.33 -7.49
CA PRO A 151 28.62 -5.29 -8.05
C PRO A 151 29.62 -4.65 -9.04
N LYS A 152 30.89 -5.06 -8.95
CA LYS A 152 31.95 -4.54 -9.81
C LYS A 152 31.64 -4.80 -11.29
N GLY A 153 31.56 -3.73 -12.07
CA GLY A 153 31.22 -3.79 -13.50
C GLY A 153 29.74 -3.58 -13.81
N TYR A 154 28.86 -3.40 -12.81
CA TYR A 154 27.43 -3.14 -13.01
C TYR A 154 27.04 -1.71 -12.62
N GLU A 155 25.87 -1.27 -13.09
CA GLU A 155 25.17 -0.08 -12.60
C GLU A 155 23.68 -0.35 -12.36
N LEU A 156 23.09 0.34 -11.38
CA LEU A 156 21.64 0.33 -11.14
C LEU A 156 20.93 1.06 -12.29
N VAL A 157 19.96 0.41 -12.93
CA VAL A 157 19.22 0.93 -14.10
C VAL A 157 17.71 1.03 -13.90
N GLN A 158 17.16 0.34 -12.90
CA GLN A 158 15.77 0.47 -12.49
C GLN A 158 15.64 0.12 -10.99
N LEU A 159 14.68 0.75 -10.31
CA LEU A 159 14.25 0.47 -8.96
C LEU A 159 12.75 0.15 -8.99
N GLN A 160 12.33 -0.92 -8.32
CA GLN A 160 10.93 -1.19 -8.07
C GLN A 160 10.66 -1.24 -6.56
N LEU A 161 9.49 -0.76 -6.15
CA LEU A 161 9.01 -0.74 -4.78
C LEU A 161 7.55 -1.19 -4.76
N LEU A 162 7.26 -2.16 -3.89
CA LEU A 162 5.94 -2.54 -3.46
C LEU A 162 5.83 -2.22 -1.97
N CYS A 163 4.94 -1.30 -1.59
CA CYS A 163 4.84 -0.80 -0.21
C CYS A 163 3.40 -0.90 0.29
N ARG A 164 3.21 -1.44 1.49
CA ARG A 164 1.96 -1.28 2.24
C ARG A 164 1.81 0.18 2.67
N HIS A 165 0.57 0.65 2.81
CA HIS A 165 0.30 1.94 3.43
C HIS A 165 0.87 2.02 4.86
N GLY A 166 1.07 3.26 5.33
CA GLY A 166 1.56 3.53 6.68
C GLY A 166 0.55 3.19 7.77
N THR A 167 0.93 3.50 9.01
CA THR A 167 0.07 3.36 10.18
C THR A 167 -1.24 4.12 9.99
N ARG A 168 -2.38 3.42 10.20
CA ARG A 168 -3.73 3.95 9.99
C ARG A 168 -4.58 3.88 11.25
N TYR A 169 -5.64 4.68 11.29
CA TYR A 169 -6.71 4.51 12.26
C TYR A 169 -7.39 3.13 12.13
N PRO A 170 -8.07 2.64 13.18
CA PRO A 170 -8.97 1.47 13.10
C PRO A 170 -10.06 1.66 12.03
N SER A 171 -10.78 0.60 11.65
CA SER A 171 -12.01 0.82 10.87
C SER A 171 -13.09 1.53 11.71
N ALA A 172 -14.09 2.14 11.09
CA ALA A 172 -15.19 2.77 11.83
C ALA A 172 -15.96 1.76 12.73
N SER A 173 -16.04 0.50 12.30
CA SER A 173 -16.60 -0.62 13.09
C SER A 173 -15.70 -0.99 14.27
N ASP A 174 -14.38 -1.01 14.05
CA ASP A 174 -13.38 -1.25 15.10
C ASP A 174 -13.39 -0.15 16.16
N SER A 175 -13.34 1.12 15.75
CA SER A 175 -13.50 2.29 16.62
C SER A 175 -14.76 2.17 17.48
N THR A 176 -15.90 1.85 16.87
CA THR A 176 -17.18 1.64 17.56
C THR A 176 -17.11 0.47 18.55
N SER A 177 -16.34 -0.57 18.24
CA SER A 177 -16.13 -1.73 19.12
C SER A 177 -15.19 -1.43 20.29
N ILE A 178 -14.09 -0.69 20.07
CA ILE A 178 -13.21 -0.19 21.14
C ILE A 178 -14.00 0.71 22.08
N LYS A 179 -14.85 1.61 21.54
CA LYS A 179 -15.72 2.46 22.35
C LYS A 179 -16.68 1.64 23.22
N LYS A 180 -17.38 0.65 22.65
CA LYS A 180 -18.29 -0.24 23.40
C LYS A 180 -17.56 -0.99 24.52
N LEU A 181 -16.33 -1.46 24.28
CA LEU A 181 -15.50 -2.10 25.31
C LEU A 181 -15.07 -1.11 26.40
N THR A 182 -14.71 0.12 26.01
CA THR A 182 -14.38 1.22 26.95
C THR A 182 -15.56 1.53 27.85
N ASP A 183 -16.74 1.77 27.27
CA ASP A 183 -17.97 2.07 28.02
C ASP A 183 -18.37 0.90 28.95
N LYS A 184 -18.15 -0.35 28.52
CA LYS A 184 -18.35 -1.58 29.32
C LYS A 184 -17.38 -1.70 30.51
N LEU A 185 -16.15 -1.21 30.39
CA LEU A 185 -15.12 -1.23 31.45
C LEU A 185 -15.10 0.05 32.30
N LYS A 186 -15.84 1.09 31.92
CA LYS A 186 -15.75 2.46 32.46
C LYS A 186 -15.89 2.58 33.98
N ASN A 187 -16.67 1.69 34.61
CA ASN A 187 -16.90 1.69 36.05
C ASN A 187 -15.92 0.78 36.84
N THR A 188 -14.85 0.28 36.21
CA THR A 188 -13.96 -0.68 36.88
C THR A 188 -13.27 -0.11 38.12
N THR A 189 -12.98 -1.01 39.06
CA THR A 189 -12.21 -0.79 40.30
C THR A 189 -10.87 -1.53 40.28
N ALA A 190 -10.47 -2.10 39.14
CA ALA A 190 -9.20 -2.80 38.98
C ALA A 190 -8.01 -1.84 39.14
N LEU A 191 -7.15 -2.11 40.13
CA LEU A 191 -5.98 -1.29 40.43
C LEU A 191 -5.03 -1.20 39.23
N GLY A 192 -4.63 0.02 38.87
CA GLY A 192 -3.80 0.31 37.70
C GLY A 192 -4.58 0.52 36.39
N PHE A 193 -5.91 0.42 36.42
CA PHE A 193 -6.79 0.61 35.25
C PHE A 193 -7.81 1.74 35.45
N GLU A 194 -7.58 2.61 36.44
CA GLU A 194 -8.41 3.78 36.72
C GLU A 194 -8.45 4.76 35.53
N TRP A 195 -7.45 4.72 34.64
CA TRP A 195 -7.38 5.49 33.40
C TRP A 195 -8.60 5.29 32.49
N ILE A 196 -9.20 4.09 32.48
CA ILE A 196 -10.36 3.74 31.64
C ILE A 196 -11.56 4.68 31.89
N ARG A 197 -11.72 5.20 33.12
CA ARG A 197 -12.79 6.13 33.49
C ARG A 197 -12.79 7.42 32.66
N ASN A 198 -11.58 7.88 32.32
CA ASN A 198 -11.33 9.16 31.64
C ASN A 198 -10.85 8.99 30.19
N TRP A 199 -10.58 7.77 29.74
CA TRP A 199 -10.07 7.49 28.39
C TRP A 199 -11.17 7.66 27.33
N SER A 200 -10.94 8.59 26.40
CA SER A 200 -11.93 8.97 25.38
C SER A 200 -11.68 8.25 24.07
N SER A 201 -12.42 7.16 23.82
CA SER A 201 -12.33 6.41 22.56
C SER A 201 -12.59 7.26 21.32
N ASP A 202 -13.37 8.35 21.44
CA ASP A 202 -13.69 9.26 20.34
C ASP A 202 -12.55 10.29 20.09
N ALA A 203 -11.67 10.52 21.06
CA ALA A 203 -10.46 11.33 20.87
C ALA A 203 -9.31 10.51 20.25
N TRP A 204 -9.11 9.28 20.73
CA TRP A 204 -8.06 8.38 20.23
C TRP A 204 -8.42 7.76 18.89
N TYR A 205 -9.64 7.23 18.74
CA TYR A 205 -10.09 6.48 17.56
C TYR A 205 -11.45 6.98 17.02
N PRO A 206 -11.61 8.27 16.67
CA PRO A 206 -12.85 8.80 16.11
C PRO A 206 -13.29 7.99 14.88
N ALA A 207 -14.50 7.44 14.90
CA ALA A 207 -15.01 6.58 13.82
C ALA A 207 -15.09 7.28 12.45
N SER A 208 -15.18 8.62 12.45
CA SER A 208 -15.10 9.47 11.24
C SER A 208 -13.72 9.46 10.56
N ARG A 209 -12.65 9.07 11.26
CA ARG A 209 -11.32 8.80 10.67
C ARG A 209 -11.12 7.33 10.31
N GLY A 210 -12.19 6.52 10.31
CA GLY A 210 -12.13 5.08 10.07
C GLY A 210 -11.36 4.69 8.80
N ASN A 211 -10.33 3.86 8.95
CA ASN A 211 -9.40 3.43 7.90
C ASN A 211 -8.58 4.53 7.20
N LEU A 212 -8.59 5.79 7.66
CA LEU A 212 -7.71 6.84 7.14
C LEU A 212 -6.26 6.63 7.62
N LEU A 213 -5.29 7.16 6.87
CA LEU A 213 -3.91 7.23 7.33
C LEU A 213 -3.82 8.10 8.60
N SER A 214 -2.89 7.76 9.49
CA SER A 214 -2.57 8.58 10.66
C SER A 214 -1.37 9.48 10.35
N SER A 215 -1.16 10.53 11.15
CA SER A 215 0.06 11.36 11.08
C SER A 215 1.34 10.53 11.26
N ARG A 216 1.27 9.44 12.04
CA ARG A 216 2.36 8.46 12.11
C ARG A 216 2.53 7.70 10.79
N GLY A 217 1.45 7.33 10.10
CA GLY A 217 1.53 6.74 8.76
C GLY A 217 2.17 7.65 7.70
N ASP A 218 1.91 8.95 7.75
CA ASP A 218 2.62 9.93 6.92
C ASP A 218 4.10 10.00 7.27
N ALA A 219 4.43 10.05 8.57
CA ALA A 219 5.80 10.02 9.05
C ALA A 219 6.53 8.71 8.67
N ASP A 220 5.87 7.56 8.73
CA ASP A 220 6.44 6.25 8.37
C ASP A 220 6.94 6.31 6.90
N LEU A 221 6.06 6.69 5.98
CA LEU A 221 6.38 6.73 4.55
C LEU A 221 7.37 7.86 4.20
N TYR A 222 7.26 9.03 4.81
CA TYR A 222 8.24 10.12 4.64
C TYR A 222 9.65 9.68 5.05
N ASN A 223 9.76 8.98 6.19
CA ASN A 223 11.04 8.49 6.68
C ASN A 223 11.60 7.35 5.80
N ILE A 224 10.76 6.48 5.23
CA ILE A 224 11.20 5.49 4.22
C ILE A 224 11.66 6.19 2.94
N GLY A 225 10.87 7.14 2.43
CA GLY A 225 11.21 7.95 1.26
C GLY A 225 12.56 8.65 1.40
N ARG A 226 12.84 9.26 2.56
CA ARG A 226 14.16 9.88 2.84
C ARG A 226 15.30 8.85 2.78
N ARG A 227 15.18 7.69 3.41
CA ARG A 227 16.23 6.65 3.36
C ARG A 227 16.45 6.13 1.94
N PHE A 228 15.38 5.99 1.16
CA PHE A 228 15.48 5.70 -0.28
C PHE A 228 16.22 6.83 -1.04
N ALA A 229 15.97 8.12 -0.73
CA ALA A 229 16.70 9.24 -1.32
C ALA A 229 18.20 9.25 -0.96
N THR A 230 18.55 8.93 0.30
CA THR A 230 19.94 8.74 0.75
C THR A 230 20.60 7.59 -0.01
N ARG A 231 19.96 6.41 0.00
CA ARG A 231 20.47 5.18 -0.63
C ARG A 231 20.68 5.37 -2.12
N TYR A 232 19.63 5.77 -2.84
CA TYR A 232 19.63 5.84 -4.30
C TYR A 232 20.07 7.21 -4.85
N LYS A 233 20.79 8.04 -4.05
CA LYS A 233 21.18 9.40 -4.47
C LYS A 233 21.79 9.45 -5.87
N LYS A 234 22.81 8.63 -6.15
CA LYS A 234 23.52 8.57 -7.46
C LYS A 234 22.61 8.13 -8.63
N PHE A 235 21.54 7.38 -8.35
CA PHE A 235 20.57 6.93 -9.34
C PHE A 235 19.57 8.05 -9.63
N LEU A 236 19.06 8.72 -8.61
CA LEU A 236 18.20 9.90 -8.72
C LEU A 236 18.92 11.13 -9.29
N ASP A 237 20.25 11.22 -9.13
CA ASP A 237 21.09 12.24 -9.77
C ASP A 237 21.28 11.96 -11.27
N LYS A 238 21.26 10.68 -11.70
CA LYS A 238 21.41 10.23 -13.10
C LYS A 238 20.07 10.18 -13.85
N TYR A 239 18.99 9.91 -13.12
CA TYR A 239 17.62 9.78 -13.60
C TYR A 239 16.72 10.64 -12.69
N PRO A 240 16.61 11.95 -12.94
CA PRO A 240 15.71 12.82 -12.18
C PRO A 240 14.24 12.42 -12.42
N TYR A 241 13.33 12.84 -11.53
CA TYR A 241 11.91 12.55 -11.68
C TYR A 241 11.30 13.29 -12.88
N ASP A 242 10.65 12.50 -13.74
CA ASP A 242 9.62 12.93 -14.69
C ASP A 242 8.52 11.86 -14.72
N ALA A 243 7.29 12.23 -15.06
CA ALA A 243 6.14 11.31 -15.08
C ALA A 243 6.26 10.17 -16.12
N ASN A 244 7.16 10.29 -17.12
CA ASN A 244 7.47 9.23 -18.10
C ASN A 244 8.69 8.38 -17.69
N THR A 245 9.32 8.69 -16.55
CA THR A 245 10.49 7.96 -16.02
C THR A 245 10.27 7.37 -14.63
N TYR A 246 9.28 7.84 -13.87
CA TYR A 246 8.88 7.27 -12.59
C TYR A 246 7.36 7.08 -12.51
N GLU A 247 6.94 5.83 -12.44
CA GLU A 247 5.57 5.44 -12.16
C GLU A 247 5.35 5.47 -10.63
N PHE A 248 4.40 6.29 -10.19
CA PHE A 248 3.78 6.17 -8.86
C PHE A 248 2.34 5.68 -9.05
N ARG A 249 2.00 4.56 -8.41
CA ARG A 249 0.66 3.96 -8.46
C ARG A 249 0.18 3.61 -7.06
N SER A 250 -1.06 3.95 -6.73
CA SER A 250 -1.73 3.51 -5.50
C SER A 250 -2.95 2.66 -5.81
N SER A 251 -3.34 1.77 -4.89
CA SER A 251 -4.73 1.30 -4.86
C SER A 251 -5.68 2.45 -4.51
N HIS A 252 -6.96 2.27 -4.79
CA HIS A 252 -8.01 3.30 -4.65
C HIS A 252 -8.42 3.63 -3.21
N LYS A 253 -8.00 2.86 -2.21
CA LYS A 253 -8.28 3.19 -0.79
C LYS A 253 -7.36 4.35 -0.38
N SER A 254 -7.93 5.52 -0.04
CA SER A 254 -7.24 6.82 0.18
C SER A 254 -5.90 6.79 0.96
N ARG A 255 -5.81 5.96 2.00
CA ARG A 255 -4.59 5.73 2.80
C ARG A 255 -3.36 5.32 1.96
N CYS A 256 -3.55 4.67 0.82
CA CYS A 256 -2.49 4.25 -0.09
C CYS A 256 -1.98 5.41 -0.95
N THR A 257 -2.87 6.26 -1.45
CA THR A 257 -2.51 7.49 -2.19
C THR A 257 -1.80 8.49 -1.28
N GLN A 258 -2.29 8.65 -0.04
CA GLN A 258 -1.61 9.45 1.00
C GLN A 258 -0.22 8.88 1.31
N SER A 259 -0.09 7.56 1.47
CA SER A 259 1.20 6.88 1.66
C SER A 259 2.18 7.11 0.48
N ALA A 260 1.69 7.03 -0.76
CA ALA A 260 2.48 7.31 -1.96
C ALA A 260 2.98 8.76 -2.02
N TYR A 261 2.11 9.71 -1.66
CA TYR A 261 2.43 11.13 -1.58
C TYR A 261 3.49 11.39 -0.49
N SER A 262 3.27 10.94 0.74
CA SER A 262 4.19 11.17 1.86
C SER A 262 5.56 10.49 1.64
N PHE A 263 5.61 9.33 0.97
CA PHE A 263 6.87 8.75 0.47
C PHE A 263 7.55 9.67 -0.55
N SER A 264 6.81 10.21 -1.53
CA SER A 264 7.36 11.08 -2.58
C SER A 264 8.04 12.34 -2.01
N LEU A 265 7.46 12.94 -0.96
CA LEU A 265 8.03 14.09 -0.26
C LEU A 265 9.40 13.79 0.37
N GLY A 266 9.60 12.56 0.85
CA GLY A 266 10.90 12.09 1.34
C GLY A 266 11.87 11.73 0.21
N PHE A 267 11.37 11.04 -0.82
CA PHE A 267 12.14 10.49 -1.94
C PHE A 267 12.71 11.58 -2.87
N LEU A 268 11.96 12.66 -3.06
CA LEU A 268 12.29 13.79 -3.94
C LEU A 268 12.72 15.04 -3.17
N LYS A 269 13.01 14.90 -1.86
CA LYS A 269 13.43 16.03 -1.00
C LYS A 269 14.64 16.75 -1.58
N GLY A 270 14.50 18.04 -1.86
CA GLY A 270 15.56 18.88 -2.45
C GLY A 270 15.87 18.60 -3.92
N ARG A 271 15.01 17.87 -4.65
CA ARG A 271 15.17 17.51 -6.07
C ARG A 271 14.16 18.21 -6.97
N MET A 272 13.97 19.52 -6.79
CA MET A 272 12.96 20.26 -7.55
C MET A 272 13.30 20.27 -9.04
N VAL A 273 12.30 20.24 -9.92
CA VAL A 273 12.50 20.57 -11.34
C VAL A 273 12.98 22.02 -11.39
N SER A 274 14.14 22.25 -11.97
CA SER A 274 14.70 23.58 -12.14
C SER A 274 14.58 24.01 -13.60
N ASP A 275 13.68 24.94 -13.90
CA ASP A 275 13.61 25.63 -15.21
C ASP A 275 14.84 26.54 -15.48
N GLN A 276 15.87 26.46 -14.62
CA GLN A 276 17.08 27.28 -14.60
C GLN A 276 17.83 27.32 -15.94
N GLU A 277 17.82 26.26 -16.74
CA GLU A 277 18.46 26.24 -18.06
C GLU A 277 17.75 27.14 -19.10
N GLN A 278 16.53 27.62 -18.80
CA GLN A 278 15.86 28.70 -19.52
C GLN A 278 15.61 29.93 -18.63
N SER A 279 16.64 30.36 -17.91
CA SER A 279 16.72 31.65 -17.21
C SER A 279 16.68 32.84 -18.21
N ARG A 280 15.53 33.05 -18.86
CA ARG A 280 15.18 34.31 -19.52
C ARG A 280 15.24 35.43 -18.47
N PRO A 281 15.89 36.57 -18.74
CA PRO A 281 15.84 37.73 -17.85
C PRO A 281 14.44 38.37 -17.91
N GLY A 282 13.49 37.75 -17.22
CA GLY A 282 12.14 38.24 -16.97
C GLY A 282 12.07 39.03 -15.67
N LYS A 283 11.05 39.87 -15.53
CA LYS A 283 10.79 40.61 -14.29
C LYS A 283 10.46 39.64 -13.15
N GLY A 284 10.77 40.03 -11.92
CA GLY A 284 10.46 39.23 -10.73
C GLY A 284 8.96 38.95 -10.64
N ASN A 285 8.63 37.68 -10.42
CA ASN A 285 7.29 37.24 -10.07
C ASN A 285 7.36 36.75 -8.62
N ASP A 286 6.63 37.36 -7.69
CA ASP A 286 6.68 37.06 -6.25
C ASP A 286 5.98 35.73 -5.85
N LEU A 287 5.88 34.80 -6.81
CA LEU A 287 5.25 33.49 -6.65
C LEU A 287 6.21 32.53 -5.94
N LYS A 288 5.95 32.26 -4.66
CA LYS A 288 6.63 31.22 -3.90
C LYS A 288 6.39 29.84 -4.54
N THR A 289 7.45 29.19 -5.01
CA THR A 289 7.37 27.79 -5.47
C THR A 289 7.16 26.83 -4.29
N PRO A 290 6.43 25.72 -4.46
CA PRO A 290 6.34 24.68 -3.43
C PRO A 290 7.71 24.15 -3.00
N SER A 291 7.83 23.75 -1.73
CA SER A 291 9.05 23.15 -1.16
C SER A 291 9.26 21.67 -1.54
N ALA A 292 8.33 21.11 -2.31
CA ALA A 292 8.34 19.73 -2.80
C ALA A 292 7.92 19.65 -4.28
N GLN A 293 8.45 18.66 -4.99
CA GLN A 293 8.15 18.40 -6.39
C GLN A 293 6.75 17.77 -6.51
N SER A 294 5.93 18.25 -7.44
CA SER A 294 4.65 17.62 -7.76
C SER A 294 4.89 16.26 -8.43
N VAL A 295 4.12 15.25 -8.00
CA VAL A 295 4.18 13.89 -8.55
C VAL A 295 2.84 13.46 -9.13
N HIS A 296 2.90 12.79 -10.28
CA HIS A 296 1.76 12.10 -10.86
C HIS A 296 1.61 10.72 -10.21
N ILE A 297 0.72 10.63 -9.22
CA ILE A 297 0.28 9.36 -8.61
C ILE A 297 -1.04 8.98 -9.27
N PHE A 298 -1.08 7.83 -9.95
CA PHE A 298 -2.34 7.32 -10.51
C PHE A 298 -2.89 6.14 -9.70
N THR A 299 -4.14 5.81 -9.99
CA THR A 299 -4.92 4.78 -9.28
C THR A 299 -5.71 3.98 -10.31
N VAL A 300 -5.78 2.66 -10.14
CA VAL A 300 -6.70 1.80 -10.90
C VAL A 300 -8.00 1.63 -10.09
N PRO A 301 -9.19 1.59 -10.72
CA PRO A 301 -10.45 1.43 -10.00
C PRO A 301 -10.56 0.13 -9.18
N GLU A 302 -11.40 0.18 -8.15
CA GLU A 302 -11.88 -1.01 -7.43
C GLU A 302 -12.45 -2.04 -8.41
N GLY A 303 -12.16 -3.32 -8.20
CA GLY A 303 -12.53 -4.39 -9.13
C GLY A 303 -11.65 -4.53 -10.38
N GLN A 304 -10.67 -3.65 -10.60
CA GLN A 304 -9.81 -3.66 -11.81
C GLN A 304 -8.30 -3.66 -11.51
N ASP A 305 -7.89 -3.47 -10.26
CA ASP A 305 -6.46 -3.44 -9.88
C ASP A 305 -5.89 -4.84 -9.63
N HIS A 306 -5.65 -5.58 -10.72
CA HIS A 306 -5.14 -6.97 -10.71
C HIS A 306 -3.70 -7.10 -10.14
N GLU A 307 -3.07 -6.03 -9.65
CA GLU A 307 -1.71 -6.05 -9.11
C GLU A 307 -1.59 -5.57 -7.65
N ILE A 308 -2.38 -4.58 -7.24
CA ILE A 308 -2.26 -3.94 -5.92
C ILE A 308 -3.44 -4.29 -5.02
N ALA A 309 -4.67 -4.09 -5.48
CA ALA A 309 -5.89 -4.43 -4.74
C ALA A 309 -6.54 -5.71 -5.29
N VAL A 310 -5.72 -6.76 -5.41
CA VAL A 310 -6.06 -7.94 -6.20
C VAL A 310 -7.25 -8.75 -5.65
N GLU A 311 -7.46 -8.73 -4.32
CA GLU A 311 -8.64 -9.33 -3.68
C GLU A 311 -9.96 -8.69 -4.13
N ASP A 312 -10.02 -7.35 -4.24
CA ASP A 312 -11.19 -6.62 -4.74
C ASP A 312 -11.51 -6.98 -6.22
N SER A 313 -10.57 -7.58 -6.95
CA SER A 313 -10.64 -7.84 -8.40
C SER A 313 -10.82 -9.31 -8.81
N CYS A 314 -10.92 -10.25 -7.86
CA CYS A 314 -11.00 -11.68 -8.18
C CYS A 314 -12.29 -12.35 -7.65
N PRO A 315 -13.38 -12.38 -8.45
CA PRO A 315 -14.63 -13.06 -8.08
C PRO A 315 -14.46 -14.50 -7.59
N THR A 316 -13.64 -15.32 -8.26
CA THR A 316 -13.35 -16.71 -7.81
C THR A 316 -12.72 -16.74 -6.41
N TRP A 317 -11.85 -15.78 -6.06
CA TRP A 317 -11.23 -15.72 -4.72
C TRP A 317 -12.25 -15.32 -3.66
N LEU A 318 -13.14 -14.39 -3.98
CA LEU A 318 -14.23 -13.93 -3.11
C LEU A 318 -15.32 -15.02 -2.90
N GLU A 319 -15.47 -15.96 -3.83
CA GLU A 319 -16.41 -17.09 -3.72
C GLU A 319 -15.78 -18.34 -3.05
N GLU A 320 -14.52 -18.68 -3.39
CA GLU A 320 -13.89 -19.94 -2.96
C GLU A 320 -12.93 -19.80 -1.75
N VAL A 321 -12.52 -18.59 -1.35
CA VAL A 321 -11.55 -18.36 -0.27
C VAL A 321 -12.03 -17.36 0.79
N ASP A 322 -12.53 -16.18 0.40
CA ASP A 322 -12.92 -15.15 1.38
C ASP A 322 -14.13 -15.58 2.23
N ASP A 323 -14.11 -15.21 3.51
CA ASP A 323 -15.04 -15.62 4.58
C ASP A 323 -15.32 -17.15 4.70
N GLN A 324 -14.56 -18.02 4.03
CA GLN A 324 -14.83 -19.45 4.05
C GLN A 324 -14.44 -20.09 5.40
N PRO A 325 -15.27 -20.99 5.99
CA PRO A 325 -14.97 -21.66 7.27
C PRO A 325 -13.68 -22.50 7.31
N GLY A 326 -13.04 -22.72 6.16
CA GLY A 326 -11.71 -23.33 6.09
C GLY A 326 -10.58 -22.40 6.55
N VAL A 327 -10.75 -21.08 6.39
CA VAL A 327 -9.74 -20.05 6.68
C VAL A 327 -9.56 -19.86 8.19
N THR A 328 -10.63 -19.56 8.92
CA THR A 328 -10.58 -19.34 10.38
C THR A 328 -10.32 -20.62 11.18
N ARG A 329 -10.47 -21.81 10.58
CA ARG A 329 -10.47 -23.09 11.29
C ARG A 329 -9.25 -23.30 12.19
N GLN A 330 -8.04 -22.99 11.73
CA GLN A 330 -6.83 -23.21 12.53
C GLN A 330 -6.67 -22.13 13.61
N GLN A 331 -7.00 -20.88 13.31
CA GLN A 331 -7.08 -19.79 14.29
C GLN A 331 -8.04 -20.17 15.43
N GLU A 332 -9.28 -20.53 15.11
CA GLU A 332 -10.30 -20.90 16.10
C GLU A 332 -9.90 -22.10 16.96
N LEU A 333 -9.27 -23.12 16.36
CA LEU A 333 -8.78 -24.29 17.10
C LEU A 333 -7.64 -23.92 18.06
N TYR A 334 -6.80 -22.96 17.68
CA TYR A 334 -5.73 -22.45 18.53
C TYR A 334 -6.25 -21.53 19.64
N GLU A 335 -7.16 -20.60 19.34
CA GLU A 335 -7.75 -19.70 20.35
C GLU A 335 -8.50 -20.44 21.46
N LYS A 336 -9.15 -21.57 21.13
CA LYS A 336 -9.79 -22.47 22.10
C LYS A 336 -8.81 -23.00 23.17
N THR A 337 -7.49 -22.94 22.96
CA THR A 337 -6.47 -23.37 23.95
C THR A 337 -6.17 -22.33 25.02
N PHE A 338 -6.43 -21.03 24.80
CA PHE A 338 -6.02 -19.97 25.72
C PHE A 338 -7.07 -18.87 25.96
N VAL A 339 -7.85 -18.49 24.95
CA VAL A 339 -8.83 -17.39 25.07
C VAL A 339 -9.87 -17.64 26.16
N PRO A 340 -10.43 -18.85 26.38
CA PRO A 340 -11.37 -19.08 27.48
C PRO A 340 -10.81 -18.78 28.87
N ALA A 341 -9.54 -19.15 29.12
CA ALA A 341 -8.88 -18.88 30.40
C ALA A 341 -8.54 -17.39 30.57
N LEU A 342 -8.12 -16.71 29.48
CA LEU A 342 -7.85 -15.29 29.49
C LEU A 342 -9.14 -14.46 29.66
N VAL A 343 -10.25 -14.88 29.05
CA VAL A 343 -11.60 -14.32 29.26
C VAL A 343 -12.00 -14.42 30.74
N GLN A 344 -11.86 -15.59 31.36
CA GLN A 344 -12.16 -15.76 32.80
C GLN A 344 -11.28 -14.87 33.67
N THR A 345 -9.96 -14.86 33.41
CA THR A 345 -8.98 -14.06 34.15
C THR A 345 -9.29 -12.57 34.10
N LEU A 346 -9.54 -12.03 32.90
CA LEU A 346 -9.84 -10.60 32.73
C LEU A 346 -11.24 -10.24 33.25
N SER A 347 -12.23 -11.12 33.09
CA SER A 347 -13.58 -10.89 33.65
C SER A 347 -13.54 -10.77 35.18
N ALA A 348 -12.78 -11.66 35.83
CA ALA A 348 -12.54 -11.59 37.28
C ALA A 348 -11.73 -10.34 37.68
N ARG A 349 -10.69 -9.97 36.91
CA ARG A 349 -9.87 -8.77 37.16
C ARG A 349 -10.68 -7.48 37.12
N PHE A 350 -11.59 -7.34 36.16
CA PHE A 350 -12.34 -6.10 35.93
C PHE A 350 -13.73 -6.06 36.58
N GLY A 351 -14.24 -7.19 37.08
CA GLY A 351 -15.56 -7.30 37.71
C GLY A 351 -16.74 -7.31 36.72
N VAL A 352 -16.49 -7.63 35.45
CA VAL A 352 -17.45 -7.54 34.34
C VAL A 352 -17.28 -8.76 33.43
N GLU A 353 -18.39 -9.38 32.99
CA GLU A 353 -18.34 -10.50 32.04
C GLU A 353 -17.79 -10.06 30.68
N LEU A 354 -16.60 -10.54 30.32
CA LEU A 354 -15.98 -10.33 29.00
C LEU A 354 -16.22 -11.53 28.08
N THR A 355 -16.18 -11.27 26.78
CA THR A 355 -16.30 -12.28 25.72
C THR A 355 -14.94 -12.48 25.03
N ALA A 356 -14.79 -13.57 24.27
CA ALA A 356 -13.61 -13.76 23.40
C ALA A 356 -13.36 -12.54 22.49
N LYS A 357 -14.43 -11.97 21.92
CA LYS A 357 -14.35 -10.77 21.07
C LYS A 357 -13.88 -9.54 21.84
N ASP A 358 -14.24 -9.38 23.11
CA ASP A 358 -13.72 -8.30 23.96
C ASP A 358 -12.21 -8.45 24.18
N VAL A 359 -11.72 -9.67 24.42
CA VAL A 359 -10.29 -9.91 24.67
C VAL A 359 -9.45 -9.71 23.40
N SER A 360 -9.88 -10.23 22.25
CA SER A 360 -9.20 -9.95 20.97
C SER A 360 -9.27 -8.45 20.62
N ARG A 361 -10.31 -7.73 21.07
CA ARG A 361 -10.44 -6.28 20.93
C ARG A 361 -9.44 -5.49 21.80
N ILE A 362 -9.07 -5.99 22.99
CA ILE A 362 -7.97 -5.43 23.82
C ILE A 362 -6.64 -5.50 23.05
N TYR A 363 -6.29 -6.67 22.48
CA TYR A 363 -5.07 -6.83 21.69
C TYR A 363 -5.04 -5.93 20.46
N GLN A 364 -6.17 -5.78 19.76
CA GLN A 364 -6.26 -4.85 18.64
C GLN A 364 -6.11 -3.38 19.08
N ALA A 365 -6.74 -2.96 20.19
CA ALA A 365 -6.61 -1.60 20.71
C ALA A 365 -5.16 -1.27 21.11
N CYS A 366 -4.49 -2.18 21.82
CA CYS A 366 -3.05 -2.12 22.10
C CYS A 366 -2.21 -2.00 20.81
N GLY A 367 -2.52 -2.77 19.77
CA GLY A 367 -1.81 -2.71 18.50
C GLY A 367 -1.94 -1.38 17.76
N PHE A 368 -3.09 -0.72 17.83
CA PHE A 368 -3.26 0.64 17.32
C PHE A 368 -2.58 1.69 18.19
N GLU A 369 -2.59 1.53 19.51
CA GLU A 369 -1.97 2.43 20.48
C GLU A 369 -0.44 2.49 20.28
N VAL A 370 0.21 1.32 20.27
CA VAL A 370 1.67 1.17 20.08
C VAL A 370 2.13 1.66 18.72
N SER A 371 1.30 1.52 17.68
CA SER A 371 1.68 1.90 16.32
C SER A 371 1.41 3.36 15.99
N MET A 372 0.30 3.93 16.46
CA MET A 372 -0.05 5.33 16.17
C MET A 372 0.65 6.32 17.10
N TYR A 373 0.87 5.94 18.37
CA TYR A 373 1.29 6.86 19.43
C TYR A 373 2.59 6.45 20.14
N ASP A 374 3.20 5.32 19.75
CA ASP A 374 4.34 4.69 20.44
C ASP A 374 4.07 4.42 21.95
N ASP A 375 2.81 4.31 22.38
CA ASP A 375 2.42 4.04 23.77
C ASP A 375 1.89 2.60 23.98
N ALA A 376 2.14 2.05 25.16
CA ALA A 376 1.62 0.77 25.63
C ALA A 376 1.09 0.85 27.08
N SER A 377 0.94 2.05 27.62
CA SER A 377 0.61 2.30 29.03
C SER A 377 -0.81 1.89 29.40
N THR A 378 -1.73 1.81 28.43
CA THR A 378 -3.15 1.55 28.67
C THR A 378 -3.57 0.12 28.29
N TRP A 379 -3.98 -0.14 27.04
CA TRP A 379 -4.59 -1.42 26.63
C TRP A 379 -3.62 -2.59 26.71
N CYS A 380 -2.34 -2.38 26.40
CA CYS A 380 -1.34 -3.44 26.45
C CYS A 380 -1.09 -3.98 27.87
N GLN A 381 -1.20 -3.14 28.92
CA GLN A 381 -1.01 -3.60 30.30
C GLN A 381 -2.12 -4.55 30.77
N MET A 382 -3.27 -4.59 30.09
CA MET A 382 -4.33 -5.56 30.37
C MET A 382 -3.92 -7.00 30.02
N LEU A 383 -3.08 -7.17 28.98
CA LEU A 383 -2.63 -8.48 28.47
C LEU A 383 -1.38 -9.01 29.16
N ILE A 384 -0.60 -8.14 29.82
CA ILE A 384 0.53 -8.55 30.66
C ILE A 384 -0.03 -9.24 31.92
N PRO A 385 0.31 -10.51 32.19
CA PRO A 385 -0.09 -11.18 33.43
C PRO A 385 0.49 -10.47 34.66
N PRO A 386 -0.21 -10.44 35.80
CA PRO A 386 0.40 -10.10 37.08
C PRO A 386 1.57 -11.06 37.36
N THR A 387 2.77 -10.53 37.56
CA THR A 387 3.98 -11.29 37.91
C THR A 387 4.73 -10.57 39.02
N ASP A 388 5.16 -11.31 40.04
CA ASP A 388 6.00 -10.80 41.12
C ASP A 388 7.48 -10.68 40.71
N ASP A 389 7.90 -11.35 39.62
CA ASP A 389 9.20 -11.12 38.99
C ASP A 389 9.04 -10.26 37.73
N ASP A 390 9.48 -9.01 37.84
CA ASP A 390 9.56 -8.04 36.74
C ASP A 390 10.54 -8.49 35.62
N LYS A 391 11.36 -9.52 35.87
CA LYS A 391 12.33 -10.08 34.91
C LYS A 391 11.83 -11.32 34.19
N ASP A 392 10.66 -11.89 34.52
CA ASP A 392 10.08 -12.96 33.72
C ASP A 392 9.53 -12.41 32.39
N LYS A 393 10.44 -12.35 31.42
CA LYS A 393 10.14 -11.96 30.05
C LYS A 393 9.13 -12.91 29.40
N LYS A 394 9.18 -14.21 29.68
CA LYS A 394 8.29 -15.20 29.04
C LYS A 394 6.86 -15.01 29.50
N ALA A 395 6.62 -14.82 30.80
CA ALA A 395 5.29 -14.51 31.32
C ALA A 395 4.72 -13.21 30.71
N LYS A 396 5.54 -12.16 30.57
CA LYS A 396 5.12 -10.89 29.97
C LYS A 396 4.80 -11.01 28.47
N GLU A 397 5.57 -11.79 27.73
CA GLU A 397 5.36 -12.03 26.30
C GLU A 397 4.23 -13.04 26.01
N GLU A 398 3.82 -13.89 26.96
CA GLU A 398 2.99 -15.08 26.70
C GLU A 398 1.71 -14.79 25.90
N ASN A 399 0.90 -13.82 26.36
CA ASN A 399 -0.37 -13.48 25.68
C ASN A 399 -0.14 -12.78 24.33
N PHE A 400 0.94 -12.01 24.19
CA PHE A 400 1.30 -11.37 22.92
C PHE A 400 1.76 -12.39 21.89
N VAL A 401 2.60 -13.36 22.27
CA VAL A 401 3.00 -14.48 21.41
C VAL A 401 1.79 -15.31 20.99
N LYS A 402 0.85 -15.58 21.90
CA LYS A 402 -0.41 -16.28 21.58
C LYS A 402 -1.27 -15.50 20.58
N PHE A 403 -1.46 -14.20 20.74
CA PHE A 403 -2.22 -13.41 19.78
C PHE A 403 -1.48 -13.18 18.45
N GLU A 404 -0.15 -13.09 18.45
CA GLU A 404 0.66 -13.07 17.22
C GLU A 404 0.47 -14.38 16.44
N ILE A 405 0.50 -15.54 17.11
CA ILE A 405 0.23 -16.85 16.50
C ILE A 405 -1.23 -16.95 16.00
N SER A 406 -2.21 -16.42 16.74
CA SER A 406 -3.62 -16.39 16.30
C SER A 406 -3.77 -15.60 14.98
N SER A 407 -3.24 -14.38 14.90
CA SER A 407 -3.25 -13.57 13.68
C SER A 407 -2.41 -14.18 12.56
N ASP A 408 -1.27 -14.81 12.87
CA ASP A 408 -0.47 -15.48 11.84
C ASP A 408 -1.19 -16.71 11.25
N LEU A 409 -2.02 -17.42 12.04
CA LEU A 409 -2.88 -18.51 11.55
C LEU A 409 -4.02 -17.98 10.67
N GLU A 410 -4.65 -16.87 11.08
CA GLU A 410 -5.67 -16.14 10.30
C GLU A 410 -5.09 -15.71 8.94
N ASP A 411 -3.98 -14.98 8.96
CA ASP A 411 -3.31 -14.45 7.77
C ASP A 411 -2.75 -15.57 6.87
N PHE A 412 -2.21 -16.67 7.43
CA PHE A 412 -1.61 -17.77 6.68
C PHE A 412 -2.61 -18.50 5.79
N TYR A 413 -3.85 -18.66 6.24
CA TYR A 413 -4.94 -19.23 5.42
C TYR A 413 -5.75 -18.16 4.69
N GLY A 414 -5.85 -16.93 5.21
CA GLY A 414 -6.58 -15.84 4.56
C GLY A 414 -5.89 -15.38 3.28
N ARG A 415 -4.68 -14.80 3.39
CA ARG A 415 -3.93 -14.24 2.25
C ARG A 415 -2.53 -14.88 2.04
N GLY A 416 -2.09 -15.71 2.98
CA GLY A 416 -0.82 -16.44 2.96
C GLY A 416 -0.84 -17.77 2.20
N PRO A 417 0.26 -18.53 2.20
CA PRO A 417 0.44 -19.73 1.38
C PRO A 417 -0.26 -20.99 1.93
N GLY A 418 -1.04 -20.89 3.01
CA GLY A 418 -1.87 -21.99 3.54
C GLY A 418 -3.01 -22.41 2.60
N ILE A 419 -3.39 -21.54 1.67
CA ILE A 419 -4.32 -21.83 0.56
C ILE A 419 -3.53 -21.73 -0.77
N PRO A 420 -3.44 -22.80 -1.60
CA PRO A 420 -2.67 -22.78 -2.84
C PRO A 420 -3.10 -21.71 -3.87
N PHE A 421 -4.36 -21.27 -3.83
CA PHE A 421 -4.89 -20.22 -4.71
C PHE A 421 -4.33 -18.83 -4.39
N ASN A 422 -4.01 -18.54 -3.12
CA ASN A 422 -3.35 -17.29 -2.71
C ASN A 422 -1.96 -17.12 -3.34
N GLY A 423 -1.29 -18.23 -3.69
CA GLY A 423 -0.03 -18.22 -4.43
C GLY A 423 -0.16 -17.78 -5.90
N GLN A 424 -1.38 -17.64 -6.42
CA GLN A 424 -1.65 -17.28 -7.81
C GLN A 424 -2.14 -15.84 -7.94
N MET A 425 -2.75 -15.28 -6.88
CA MET A 425 -3.15 -13.88 -6.78
C MET A 425 -1.98 -12.90 -7.07
N GLY A 426 -0.72 -13.28 -6.80
CA GLY A 426 0.44 -12.46 -7.14
C GLY A 426 0.86 -12.47 -8.63
N CYS A 427 0.19 -13.22 -9.52
CA CYS A 427 0.74 -13.56 -10.84
C CYS A 427 0.83 -12.37 -11.82
N LYS A 428 -0.13 -11.45 -11.84
CA LYS A 428 -0.07 -10.24 -12.69
C LYS A 428 1.02 -9.28 -12.23
N LEU A 429 1.21 -9.13 -10.93
CA LEU A 429 2.31 -8.35 -10.36
C LEU A 429 3.68 -8.98 -10.69
N GLY A 430 3.79 -10.31 -10.62
CA GLY A 430 4.96 -11.06 -11.11
C GLY A 430 5.18 -10.90 -12.63
N THR A 431 4.11 -10.79 -13.41
CA THR A 431 4.16 -10.54 -14.87
C THR A 431 4.68 -9.13 -15.17
N SER A 432 4.17 -8.12 -14.46
CA SER A 432 4.66 -6.74 -14.52
C SER A 432 6.15 -6.65 -14.18
N LEU A 433 6.59 -7.34 -13.12
CA LEU A 433 8.00 -7.43 -12.72
C LEU A 433 8.89 -8.03 -13.83
N VAL A 434 8.45 -9.10 -14.51
CA VAL A 434 9.19 -9.68 -15.65
C VAL A 434 9.30 -8.68 -16.80
N GLN A 435 8.16 -8.13 -17.25
CA GLN A 435 8.10 -7.25 -18.44
C GLN A 435 8.93 -5.97 -18.25
N THR A 436 8.83 -5.35 -17.07
CA THR A 436 9.52 -4.09 -16.75
C THR A 436 11.04 -4.26 -16.60
N ILE A 437 11.50 -5.39 -16.04
CA ILE A 437 12.92 -5.72 -15.95
C ILE A 437 13.50 -6.14 -17.31
N ASP A 438 12.79 -6.99 -18.07
CA ASP A 438 13.19 -7.36 -19.44
C ASP A 438 13.37 -6.10 -20.30
N THR A 439 12.46 -5.14 -20.18
CA THR A 439 12.53 -3.85 -20.89
C THR A 439 13.74 -3.02 -20.46
N ALA A 440 13.99 -2.88 -19.14
CA ALA A 440 15.11 -2.09 -18.61
C ALA A 440 16.50 -2.70 -18.91
N LEU A 441 16.59 -4.03 -18.98
CA LEU A 441 17.82 -4.74 -19.33
C LEU A 441 18.02 -4.86 -20.85
N SER A 442 16.96 -4.91 -21.66
CA SER A 442 17.07 -4.97 -23.13
C SER A 442 17.38 -3.61 -23.76
N LYS A 443 16.62 -2.56 -23.43
CA LYS A 443 16.79 -1.22 -24.03
C LYS A 443 18.20 -0.67 -23.75
N SER A 444 18.82 -0.08 -24.78
CA SER A 444 20.14 0.56 -24.62
C SER A 444 20.06 1.75 -23.66
N SER A 445 21.12 1.99 -22.89
CA SER A 445 21.23 3.22 -22.07
C SER A 445 21.35 4.50 -22.90
N THR A 446 21.45 4.39 -24.24
CA THR A 446 21.53 5.48 -25.21
C THR A 446 20.55 5.25 -26.36
N GLY A 447 19.44 5.99 -26.39
CA GLY A 447 18.48 5.95 -27.52
C GLY A 447 17.04 6.26 -27.12
N GLY A 448 16.67 7.54 -27.02
CA GLY A 448 15.27 7.97 -27.02
C GLY A 448 14.74 8.08 -28.44
N GLY A 449 14.58 6.94 -29.13
CA GLY A 449 14.13 6.89 -30.53
C GLY A 449 12.65 6.54 -30.68
N ASP A 450 12.19 5.54 -29.92
CA ASP A 450 10.86 4.94 -30.09
C ASP A 450 9.97 5.27 -28.89
N GLY A 451 8.69 5.57 -29.14
CA GLY A 451 7.75 6.23 -28.21
C GLY A 451 7.23 5.39 -27.03
N GLU A 452 8.03 4.46 -26.50
CA GLU A 452 7.66 3.59 -25.37
C GLU A 452 8.53 3.90 -24.14
N SER A 453 7.96 4.66 -23.20
CA SER A 453 8.61 5.19 -22.00
C SER A 453 9.35 4.14 -21.17
N LEU A 454 10.65 4.38 -20.91
CA LEU A 454 11.47 3.51 -20.07
C LEU A 454 11.45 3.99 -18.61
N PHE A 455 10.51 3.44 -17.84
CA PHE A 455 10.41 3.68 -16.41
C PHE A 455 11.64 3.16 -15.64
N ARG A 456 12.25 4.09 -14.90
CA ARG A 456 13.37 3.92 -13.98
C ARG A 456 12.90 3.63 -12.55
N GLY A 457 11.76 4.16 -12.16
CA GLY A 457 11.06 3.80 -10.93
C GLY A 457 9.68 3.21 -11.19
N HIS A 458 9.36 2.08 -10.55
CA HIS A 458 7.99 1.57 -10.40
C HIS A 458 7.65 1.52 -8.92
N LEU A 459 6.79 2.42 -8.45
CA LEU A 459 6.54 2.68 -7.03
C LEU A 459 5.06 2.44 -6.72
N LYS A 460 4.74 1.24 -6.23
CA LYS A 460 3.38 0.71 -6.08
C LYS A 460 2.97 0.66 -4.59
N PHE A 461 1.87 1.32 -4.23
CA PHE A 461 1.41 1.51 -2.85
C PHE A 461 0.06 0.85 -2.59
N GLY A 462 0.00 -0.09 -1.65
CA GLY A 462 -1.15 -0.97 -1.42
C GLY A 462 -1.28 -1.45 0.03
N HIS A 463 -1.55 -2.74 0.18
CA HIS A 463 -2.12 -3.34 1.38
C HIS A 463 -1.21 -4.44 1.98
N SER A 464 -1.57 -4.93 3.16
CA SER A 464 -0.93 -6.11 3.81
C SER A 464 -1.06 -7.33 2.91
N GLU A 465 -2.26 -7.43 2.35
CA GLU A 465 -2.82 -8.41 1.45
C GLU A 465 -2.02 -8.42 0.13
N THR A 466 -1.66 -7.25 -0.42
CA THR A 466 -0.75 -7.12 -1.57
C THR A 466 0.62 -7.77 -1.33
N LEU A 467 1.21 -7.55 -0.15
CA LEU A 467 2.49 -8.18 0.23
C LEU A 467 2.33 -9.68 0.49
N MET A 468 1.22 -10.10 1.10
CA MET A 468 0.91 -11.50 1.40
C MET A 468 0.71 -12.33 0.13
N PHE A 469 -0.17 -11.92 -0.79
CA PHE A 469 -0.35 -12.62 -2.06
C PHE A 469 0.94 -12.67 -2.89
N PHE A 470 1.75 -11.61 -2.87
CA PHE A 470 3.02 -11.61 -3.59
C PHE A 470 4.11 -12.47 -2.92
N THR A 471 4.15 -12.55 -1.58
CA THR A 471 5.01 -13.51 -0.88
C THR A 471 4.55 -14.95 -1.07
N SER A 472 3.24 -15.22 -1.10
CA SER A 472 2.64 -16.52 -1.47
C SER A 472 2.95 -16.92 -2.92
N PHE A 473 3.00 -15.96 -3.85
CA PHE A 473 3.47 -16.19 -5.22
C PHE A 473 4.97 -16.51 -5.27
N LEU A 474 5.78 -15.80 -4.48
CA LEU A 474 7.22 -16.05 -4.33
C LEU A 474 7.57 -17.19 -3.36
N ALA A 475 6.57 -17.91 -2.81
CA ALA A 475 6.75 -19.15 -2.07
C ALA A 475 7.15 -20.30 -3.01
N SER A 476 7.80 -21.34 -2.50
CA SER A 476 8.06 -22.56 -3.28
C SER A 476 8.30 -23.78 -2.38
N ASP A 477 7.96 -24.96 -2.89
CA ASP A 477 7.99 -26.26 -2.16
C ASP A 477 9.41 -26.79 -1.90
N LYS A 478 10.43 -25.95 -2.09
CA LYS A 478 11.86 -26.23 -1.96
C LYS A 478 12.54 -25.02 -1.29
N PRO A 479 13.69 -25.19 -0.61
CA PRO A 479 13.91 -24.60 0.72
C PRO A 479 14.28 -23.10 0.78
N ILE A 480 13.92 -22.29 -0.23
CA ILE A 480 14.06 -20.83 -0.21
C ILE A 480 12.82 -20.20 -0.88
N GLY A 481 11.66 -20.31 -0.22
CA GLY A 481 10.47 -19.50 -0.48
C GLY A 481 10.40 -18.33 0.50
N LEU A 482 9.85 -17.19 0.10
CA LEU A 482 9.69 -16.04 1.00
C LEU A 482 8.60 -16.32 2.05
N TYR A 483 9.00 -16.54 3.29
CA TYR A 483 8.12 -16.86 4.43
C TYR A 483 7.27 -18.13 4.22
N ASN A 484 7.72 -19.05 3.35
CA ASN A 484 7.00 -20.27 3.01
C ASN A 484 7.25 -21.40 4.02
N GLN A 485 6.85 -21.15 5.27
CA GLN A 485 6.75 -22.08 6.40
C GLN A 485 7.20 -23.52 6.09
N THR A 486 8.51 -23.78 6.12
CA THR A 486 9.05 -24.98 5.49
C THR A 486 8.71 -26.26 6.27
N GLY A 487 8.47 -27.34 5.54
CA GLY A 487 8.24 -28.69 6.06
C GLY A 487 6.85 -28.98 6.63
N ILE A 488 6.27 -28.10 7.46
CA ILE A 488 4.97 -28.32 8.12
C ILE A 488 4.11 -27.04 8.08
N PRO A 489 2.95 -27.03 7.38
CA PRO A 489 2.01 -25.89 7.38
C PRO A 489 1.59 -25.47 8.79
N LEU A 490 1.31 -24.18 9.01
CA LEU A 490 0.85 -23.70 10.32
C LEU A 490 -0.48 -24.33 10.70
N VAL A 491 -0.53 -25.02 11.84
CA VAL A 491 -1.74 -25.69 12.36
C VAL A 491 -1.82 -25.53 13.87
N ALA A 492 -3.06 -25.49 14.39
CA ALA A 492 -3.35 -25.24 15.80
C ALA A 492 -2.64 -26.17 16.79
N GLY A 493 -2.34 -27.41 16.38
CA GLY A 493 -1.71 -28.45 17.19
C GLY A 493 -0.17 -28.40 17.26
N MET A 494 0.47 -27.33 16.79
CA MET A 494 1.93 -27.17 16.93
C MET A 494 2.36 -26.95 18.39
N THR A 495 3.54 -27.44 18.74
CA THR A 495 4.20 -27.17 20.02
C THR A 495 4.75 -25.74 20.09
N GLU A 496 5.00 -25.24 21.31
CA GLU A 496 5.66 -23.93 21.52
C GLU A 496 6.98 -23.82 20.72
N ALA A 497 7.79 -24.90 20.70
CA ALA A 497 9.05 -24.94 19.96
C ALA A 497 8.86 -24.86 18.43
N GLN A 498 7.75 -25.37 17.88
CA GLN A 498 7.42 -25.22 16.46
C GLN A 498 6.96 -23.80 16.14
N TYR A 499 6.06 -23.22 16.95
CA TYR A 499 5.63 -21.82 16.78
C TYR A 499 6.77 -20.81 17.00
N ALA A 500 7.72 -21.10 17.89
CA ALA A 500 8.92 -20.29 18.10
C ALA A 500 9.85 -20.27 16.87
N ASN A 501 9.81 -21.32 16.04
CA ASN A 501 10.61 -21.44 14.82
C ASN A 501 9.84 -21.10 13.52
N ARG A 502 8.55 -20.73 13.61
CA ARG A 502 7.75 -20.42 12.41
C ARG A 502 8.33 -19.29 11.55
N GLU A 503 8.20 -19.42 10.25
CA GLU A 503 8.73 -18.46 9.27
C GLU A 503 7.72 -17.35 8.96
N PHE A 504 6.46 -17.73 8.74
CA PHE A 504 5.35 -16.82 8.48
C PHE A 504 4.98 -16.09 9.77
N ARG A 505 5.28 -14.77 9.83
CA ARG A 505 4.92 -13.86 10.93
C ARG A 505 4.58 -12.49 10.39
N GLY A 506 3.34 -12.03 10.56
CA GLY A 506 2.87 -10.74 10.02
C GLY A 506 3.73 -9.55 10.48
N SER A 507 4.25 -9.61 11.71
CA SER A 507 5.15 -8.64 12.34
C SER A 507 6.47 -8.39 11.59
N ARG A 508 6.92 -9.35 10.75
CA ARG A 508 8.23 -9.31 10.10
C ARG A 508 8.21 -8.84 8.64
N PHE A 509 7.06 -9.00 7.96
CA PHE A 509 6.95 -8.73 6.53
C PHE A 509 5.68 -7.96 6.11
N SER A 510 4.69 -7.81 7.00
CA SER A 510 3.40 -7.16 6.70
C SER A 510 2.93 -6.25 7.86
N GLN A 511 3.88 -5.74 8.66
CA GLN A 511 3.67 -4.65 9.62
C GLN A 511 3.30 -3.33 8.89
N PHE A 512 2.94 -2.25 9.60
CA PHE A 512 2.61 -0.98 8.92
C PHE A 512 3.82 -0.45 8.12
N ALA A 513 3.58 0.21 6.98
CA ALA A 513 4.59 0.65 6.01
C ALA A 513 5.59 -0.43 5.53
N ALA A 514 5.29 -1.72 5.72
CA ALA A 514 6.10 -2.82 5.23
C ALA A 514 6.33 -2.72 3.71
N ASN A 515 7.51 -3.12 3.24
CA ASN A 515 7.91 -2.93 1.85
C ASN A 515 8.79 -4.05 1.30
N MET A 516 8.70 -4.23 -0.01
CA MET A 516 9.54 -5.10 -0.81
C MET A 516 10.09 -4.29 -1.99
N ALA A 517 11.40 -4.26 -2.17
CA ALA A 517 12.04 -3.48 -3.25
C ALA A 517 13.00 -4.35 -4.07
N PHE A 518 13.01 -4.11 -5.39
CA PHE A 518 13.88 -4.78 -6.34
C PHE A 518 14.85 -3.77 -6.97
N GLU A 519 16.14 -4.00 -6.78
CA GLU A 519 17.22 -3.24 -7.41
C GLU A 519 17.69 -3.98 -8.67
N VAL A 520 17.62 -3.32 -9.84
CA VAL A 520 17.90 -3.94 -11.15
C VAL A 520 19.20 -3.40 -11.73
N TYR A 521 20.15 -4.28 -11.99
CA TYR A 521 21.53 -3.95 -12.35
C TYR A 521 21.88 -4.44 -13.77
N LYS A 522 22.38 -3.52 -14.61
CA LYS A 522 22.88 -3.82 -15.96
C LYS A 522 24.41 -3.81 -15.98
N PRO A 523 25.08 -4.70 -16.75
CA PRO A 523 26.51 -4.58 -17.00
C PRO A 523 26.84 -3.22 -17.63
N LYS A 524 27.86 -2.54 -17.11
CA LYS A 524 28.43 -1.36 -17.76
C LYS A 524 29.06 -1.78 -19.08
N SER A 525 28.89 -0.97 -20.12
CA SER A 525 29.46 -1.18 -21.45
C SER A 525 30.99 -1.08 -21.42
N SER A 526 31.67 -2.18 -21.08
CA SER A 526 33.13 -2.27 -21.01
C SER A 526 33.76 -2.02 -22.38
N GLY A 527 34.46 -0.90 -22.52
CA GLY A 527 35.03 -0.45 -23.78
C GLY A 527 36.20 -1.31 -24.29
N SER A 528 35.90 -2.37 -25.05
CA SER A 528 36.74 -2.74 -26.21
C SER A 528 35.92 -3.45 -27.29
N SER A 529 36.10 -3.03 -28.54
CA SER A 529 35.43 -3.62 -29.71
C SER A 529 35.84 -5.09 -29.95
N HIS A 530 37.02 -5.50 -29.48
CA HIS A 530 37.49 -6.87 -29.56
C HIS A 530 36.74 -7.84 -28.63
N GLN A 531 36.32 -7.38 -27.44
CA GLN A 531 35.63 -8.26 -26.49
C GLN A 531 34.18 -8.53 -26.93
N ARG A 532 33.49 -7.51 -27.48
CA ARG A 532 32.17 -7.68 -28.13
C ARG A 532 32.23 -8.73 -29.24
N ARG A 533 33.16 -8.59 -30.19
CA ARG A 533 33.36 -9.53 -31.30
C ARG A 533 33.70 -10.96 -30.87
N ARG A 534 34.21 -11.18 -29.65
CA ARG A 534 34.52 -12.52 -29.13
C ARG A 534 33.31 -13.21 -28.47
N LEU A 535 32.33 -12.46 -27.98
CA LEU A 535 31.02 -12.99 -27.57
C LEU A 535 30.09 -13.15 -28.77
N GLU A 536 30.02 -12.15 -29.66
CA GLU A 536 29.19 -12.18 -30.87
C GLU A 536 29.51 -13.35 -31.81
N ARG A 537 30.75 -13.85 -31.80
CA ARG A 537 31.17 -15.05 -32.56
C ARG A 537 30.94 -16.38 -31.83
N ARG A 538 30.30 -16.38 -30.65
CA ARG A 538 30.06 -17.58 -29.83
C ARG A 538 28.57 -17.91 -29.63
N GLY A 539 27.68 -16.95 -29.85
CA GLY A 539 26.27 -17.24 -30.15
C GLY A 539 26.09 -17.48 -31.65
N GLY A 540 25.24 -18.44 -32.02
CA GLY A 540 24.83 -18.62 -33.41
C GLY A 540 23.87 -17.51 -33.84
N ALA A 541 23.89 -17.12 -35.12
CA ALA A 541 22.90 -16.20 -35.67
C ALA A 541 21.54 -16.91 -35.78
N GLY A 542 20.68 -16.74 -34.78
CA GLY A 542 19.34 -17.34 -34.72
C GLY A 542 18.60 -17.10 -33.40
N GLU A 543 19.32 -17.03 -32.28
CA GLU A 543 18.71 -16.82 -30.95
C GLU A 543 18.84 -15.36 -30.49
N THR A 544 17.73 -14.80 -29.98
CA THR A 544 17.75 -13.53 -29.25
C THR A 544 18.35 -13.76 -27.86
N ALA A 545 19.64 -13.45 -27.70
CA ALA A 545 20.36 -13.64 -26.44
C ALA A 545 19.65 -12.97 -25.25
N GLU A 546 19.45 -13.70 -24.15
CA GLU A 546 18.70 -13.21 -22.99
C GLU A 546 19.29 -11.92 -22.38
N PRO A 547 18.44 -11.02 -21.85
CA PRO A 547 18.87 -9.76 -21.26
C PRO A 547 19.77 -9.98 -20.03
N GLN A 548 21.06 -9.65 -20.17
CA GLN A 548 22.04 -9.81 -19.10
C GLN A 548 21.86 -8.74 -18.01
N GLY A 549 21.63 -9.18 -16.78
CA GLY A 549 21.53 -8.33 -15.60
C GLY A 549 21.61 -9.11 -14.30
N LEU A 550 21.70 -8.36 -13.19
CA LEU A 550 21.54 -8.88 -11.83
C LEU A 550 20.33 -8.21 -11.17
N VAL A 551 19.63 -8.91 -10.30
CA VAL A 551 18.56 -8.36 -9.45
C VAL A 551 18.89 -8.64 -7.98
N ARG A 552 18.59 -7.68 -7.10
CA ARG A 552 18.63 -7.86 -5.64
C ARG A 552 17.31 -7.48 -5.01
N LEU A 553 16.89 -8.29 -4.04
CA LEU A 553 15.70 -8.07 -3.21
C LEU A 553 16.07 -7.41 -1.89
N LEU A 554 15.28 -6.41 -1.48
CA LEU A 554 15.23 -5.90 -0.13
C LEU A 554 13.81 -6.11 0.41
N VAL A 555 13.68 -6.63 1.63
CA VAL A 555 12.40 -6.60 2.37
C VAL A 555 12.60 -5.76 3.61
N ASN A 556 11.72 -4.78 3.79
CA ASN A 556 11.81 -3.76 4.82
C ASN A 556 13.21 -3.11 4.84
N GLU A 557 13.67 -2.61 3.68
CA GLU A 557 14.99 -2.00 3.49
C GLU A 557 16.22 -2.88 3.80
N LYS A 558 16.03 -4.16 4.16
CA LYS A 558 17.14 -5.11 4.43
C LYS A 558 17.30 -6.06 3.25
N PRO A 559 18.49 -6.15 2.63
CA PRO A 559 18.77 -7.14 1.58
C PRO A 559 18.48 -8.56 2.05
N MET A 560 17.78 -9.35 1.23
CA MET A 560 17.43 -10.75 1.53
C MET A 560 17.77 -11.67 0.37
N ALA A 561 17.91 -12.97 0.68
CA ALA A 561 18.09 -14.00 -0.34
C ALA A 561 16.85 -14.09 -1.23
N LEU A 562 17.08 -14.19 -2.55
CA LEU A 562 16.04 -14.11 -3.56
C LEU A 562 15.59 -15.55 -3.94
N PRO A 563 14.29 -15.90 -3.83
CA PRO A 563 13.79 -17.22 -4.20
C PRO A 563 14.20 -17.70 -5.60
N GLY A 564 14.38 -19.02 -5.75
CA GLY A 564 14.84 -19.66 -6.99
C GLY A 564 16.32 -19.49 -7.34
N CYS A 565 17.02 -18.48 -6.79
CA CYS A 565 18.37 -18.11 -7.23
C CYS A 565 19.51 -18.97 -6.64
N GLY A 566 19.29 -19.59 -5.49
CA GLY A 566 20.30 -20.34 -4.73
C GLY A 566 21.32 -19.44 -4.04
N ASN A 567 21.70 -19.77 -2.80
CA ASN A 567 22.58 -18.94 -1.98
C ASN A 567 24.08 -19.12 -2.33
N ASN A 568 24.43 -18.90 -3.60
CA ASN A 568 25.76 -19.12 -4.16
C ASN A 568 26.78 -18.20 -3.47
N ASN A 569 27.65 -18.79 -2.64
CA ASN A 569 28.68 -18.11 -1.83
C ASN A 569 28.15 -16.93 -0.98
N GLY A 570 26.89 -16.95 -0.55
CA GLY A 570 26.29 -15.86 0.22
C GLY A 570 25.86 -14.64 -0.60
N SER A 571 25.86 -14.72 -1.93
CA SER A 571 25.45 -13.60 -2.80
C SER A 571 23.95 -13.29 -2.65
N LEU A 572 23.65 -12.04 -2.28
CA LEU A 572 22.29 -11.48 -2.31
C LEU A 572 21.93 -10.88 -3.69
N PHE A 573 22.81 -11.02 -4.69
CA PHE A 573 22.52 -10.70 -6.09
C PHE A 573 22.25 -12.00 -6.86
N CYS A 574 21.19 -11.98 -7.66
CA CYS A 574 20.78 -13.08 -8.53
C CYS A 574 20.92 -12.69 -10.00
N GLU A 575 21.31 -13.63 -10.87
CA GLU A 575 21.28 -13.45 -12.32
C GLU A 575 19.83 -13.34 -12.80
N TRP A 576 19.54 -12.35 -13.66
CA TRP A 576 18.16 -12.07 -14.07
C TRP A 576 17.48 -13.29 -14.71
N SER A 577 18.15 -14.01 -15.61
CA SER A 577 17.61 -15.21 -16.25
C SER A 577 17.12 -16.25 -15.23
N LYS A 578 17.86 -16.49 -14.14
CA LYS A 578 17.45 -17.43 -13.07
C LYS A 578 16.18 -16.97 -12.35
N PHE A 579 16.11 -15.70 -11.94
CA PHE A 579 14.91 -15.18 -11.28
C PHE A 579 13.72 -15.07 -12.25
N ARG A 580 13.96 -14.73 -13.52
CA ARG A 580 12.98 -14.71 -14.60
C ARG A 580 12.38 -16.10 -14.83
N SER A 581 13.20 -17.14 -14.97
CA SER A 581 12.73 -18.53 -15.06
C SER A 581 11.92 -18.94 -13.83
N TYR A 582 12.34 -18.52 -12.62
CA TYR A 582 11.56 -18.76 -11.40
C TYR A 582 10.19 -18.07 -11.43
N LEU A 583 10.12 -16.77 -11.75
CA LEU A 583 8.86 -16.01 -11.86
C LEU A 583 7.89 -16.65 -12.86
N LEU A 584 8.40 -17.10 -14.02
CA LEU A 584 7.60 -17.81 -15.02
C LEU A 584 7.11 -19.17 -14.49
N GLN A 585 7.96 -19.94 -13.78
CA GLN A 585 7.56 -21.19 -13.12
C GLN A 585 6.55 -20.99 -11.98
N ARG A 586 6.47 -19.79 -11.38
CA ARG A 586 5.44 -19.42 -10.41
C ARG A 586 4.14 -18.92 -11.04
N GLY A 587 4.10 -18.72 -12.36
CA GLY A 587 2.88 -18.31 -13.10
C GLY A 587 2.89 -16.86 -13.60
N ALA A 588 4.02 -16.16 -13.64
CA ALA A 588 4.10 -14.93 -14.44
C ALA A 588 3.78 -15.25 -15.91
N GLY A 589 2.95 -14.42 -16.55
CA GLY A 589 2.30 -14.73 -17.84
C GLY A 589 0.90 -15.36 -17.70
N CYS A 590 0.30 -15.34 -16.51
CA CYS A 590 -1.06 -15.83 -16.26
C CYS A 590 -2.16 -15.07 -17.02
N ASP A 591 -3.19 -15.81 -17.40
CA ASP A 591 -4.54 -15.31 -17.66
C ASP A 591 -5.28 -15.25 -16.32
N PHE A 592 -5.17 -14.09 -15.64
CA PHE A 592 -5.84 -13.84 -14.36
C PHE A 592 -7.34 -13.68 -14.57
N GLU A 593 -7.74 -13.13 -15.71
CA GLU A 593 -9.11 -12.85 -16.09
C GLU A 593 -9.88 -14.18 -16.32
N ALA A 594 -9.24 -15.21 -16.87
CA ALA A 594 -9.77 -16.57 -16.91
C ALA A 594 -9.67 -17.32 -15.57
N CYS A 595 -8.72 -16.97 -14.70
CA CYS A 595 -8.54 -17.57 -13.37
C CYS A 595 -9.57 -17.08 -12.35
N CYS A 596 -9.90 -15.79 -12.41
CA CYS A 596 -10.85 -15.10 -11.56
C CYS A 596 -12.25 -14.96 -12.17
N GLY A 597 -12.45 -15.45 -13.40
CA GLY A 597 -13.74 -15.48 -14.07
C GLY A 597 -14.66 -16.53 -13.43
N VAL A 598 -15.83 -16.09 -12.98
CA VAL A 598 -16.85 -16.94 -12.33
C VAL A 598 -17.18 -18.15 -13.22
N SER A 599 -16.82 -19.35 -12.75
CA SER A 599 -17.17 -20.58 -13.46
C SER A 599 -18.69 -20.78 -13.43
N LYS A 600 -19.28 -21.24 -14.54
CA LYS A 600 -20.70 -21.62 -14.50
C LYS A 600 -20.87 -22.78 -13.52
N PRO A 601 -21.81 -22.72 -12.55
CA PRO A 601 -21.82 -23.65 -11.43
C PRO A 601 -22.05 -25.09 -11.88
N CYS A 602 -20.97 -25.88 -11.91
CA CYS A 602 -21.07 -27.34 -11.92
C CYS A 602 -21.74 -27.77 -10.61
N SER A 603 -22.85 -28.49 -10.72
CA SER A 603 -23.75 -28.76 -9.58
C SER A 603 -23.02 -29.35 -8.37
N ALA A 604 -23.01 -28.59 -7.27
CA ALA A 604 -22.24 -28.93 -6.08
C ALA A 604 -22.59 -30.32 -5.53
N SER A 605 -21.65 -31.26 -5.65
CA SER A 605 -21.75 -32.55 -4.97
C SER A 605 -21.52 -32.37 -3.47
N LYS A 606 -22.46 -32.81 -2.65
CA LYS A 606 -22.38 -32.63 -1.18
C LYS A 606 -21.22 -33.45 -0.61
N ALA A 607 -20.13 -32.79 -0.23
CA ALA A 607 -19.10 -33.39 0.59
C ALA A 607 -19.66 -33.79 1.96
N LEU A 608 -19.41 -35.04 2.38
CA LEU A 608 -19.92 -35.61 3.62
C LEU A 608 -19.09 -35.18 4.84
N THR A 609 -19.73 -35.20 6.01
CA THR A 609 -19.12 -34.86 7.29
C THR A 609 -17.95 -35.79 7.66
N GLY A 610 -16.79 -35.21 7.99
CA GLY A 610 -15.73 -35.89 8.74
C GLY A 610 -14.33 -35.91 8.09
N GLY A 611 -14.19 -35.47 6.84
CA GLY A 611 -12.90 -35.44 6.15
C GLY A 611 -12.02 -34.22 6.49
N PRO A 612 -10.72 -34.24 6.09
CA PRO A 612 -9.96 -33.00 5.91
C PRO A 612 -10.64 -32.15 4.82
N VAL A 613 -10.57 -30.82 4.94
CA VAL A 613 -11.13 -29.92 3.92
C VAL A 613 -10.24 -29.96 2.69
N VAL A 614 -10.75 -30.57 1.62
CA VAL A 614 -10.15 -30.50 0.29
C VAL A 614 -10.56 -29.17 -0.33
N PHE A 615 -9.74 -28.14 -0.14
CA PHE A 615 -9.76 -26.99 -1.05
C PHE A 615 -9.49 -27.47 -2.48
N ALA A 616 -10.08 -26.82 -3.49
CA ALA A 616 -10.03 -27.27 -4.88
C ALA A 616 -8.62 -27.11 -5.50
N SER A 617 -7.70 -28.03 -5.19
CA SER A 617 -6.27 -27.98 -5.48
C SER A 617 -5.88 -28.06 -6.97
N ASN A 618 -6.85 -27.95 -7.89
CA ASN A 618 -6.66 -28.01 -9.33
C ASN A 618 -6.92 -26.68 -10.04
N ALA A 619 -7.37 -25.64 -9.33
CA ALA A 619 -7.34 -24.28 -9.86
C ALA A 619 -5.88 -23.82 -9.96
N THR A 620 -5.30 -23.91 -11.16
CA THR A 620 -4.09 -23.21 -11.57
C THR A 620 -4.44 -22.23 -12.67
N CYS A 621 -4.15 -20.94 -12.50
CA CYS A 621 -4.44 -19.92 -13.52
C CYS A 621 -3.88 -20.35 -14.88
N PRO A 622 -4.68 -20.32 -15.97
CA PRO A 622 -4.19 -20.66 -17.30
C PRO A 622 -2.99 -19.81 -17.68
N SER A 623 -1.97 -20.39 -18.30
CA SER A 623 -0.88 -19.60 -18.87
C SER A 623 -1.27 -19.07 -20.24
N THR A 624 -1.02 -17.78 -20.49
CA THR A 624 -1.12 -17.20 -21.84
C THR A 624 0.07 -17.57 -22.72
N SER A 625 1.15 -18.07 -22.13
CA SER A 625 2.34 -18.50 -22.86
C SER A 625 2.21 -19.97 -23.29
N PRO A 626 2.56 -20.34 -24.52
CA PRO A 626 2.59 -21.74 -24.93
C PRO A 626 3.62 -22.52 -24.10
N ILE A 627 3.37 -23.81 -23.91
CA ILE A 627 4.37 -24.74 -23.35
C ILE A 627 5.52 -24.82 -24.36
N VAL A 628 6.61 -24.12 -24.09
CA VAL A 628 7.84 -24.19 -24.88
C VAL A 628 8.55 -25.51 -24.58
N GLY A 629 8.63 -26.37 -25.59
CA GLY A 629 9.44 -27.60 -25.59
C GLY A 629 10.75 -27.42 -26.36
#